data_AF-A0A649UZY4-F1
#
_entry.id   AF-A0A649UZY4-F1
#
_cell.length_a   1.000
_cell.length_b   1.000
_cell.length_c   1.000
_cell.angle_alpha   90.00
_cell.angle_beta   90.00
_cell.angle_gamma   90.00
#
_symmetry.space_group_name_H-M   'P 1'
#
loop_
_entity.id
_entity.type
_entity.pdbx_description
1 polymer ?
#
loop_
_entity_poly.entity_id
_entity_poly.type
_entity_poly.pdbx_seq_one_letter_code
_entity_poly.pdbx_strand_id
1 'polypeptide(L)'
;MYIIHIYVIISFIILSLCDPLINTVPVFIHGEGGYPCIRIPAIIRTDTGKLLAFAECRRFTGDGCNPTNGDEYPKQEQEGATYDGRICLKTSVDDGYTWSNLSFPAGTTKKMDDPEPVFDTISRTVILMFKCEDKLTMIRSSDEGETWSDPVDHSAAIKPYATLLPGPSSGLQKTLEPNKGRLLWIGHYGAYDK
;
A
#
# COMPACT_ATOMS: atom_id res chain seq x y z
N MET A 1 54.18 43.68 34.01
CA MET A 1 53.54 43.56 32.69
C MET A 1 53.03 42.12 32.60
N TYR A 2 51.80 41.86 33.06
CA TYR A 2 51.24 40.51 33.19
C TYR A 2 50.38 40.20 31.97
N ILE A 3 50.72 39.13 31.25
CA ILE A 3 49.98 38.61 30.10
C ILE A 3 48.91 37.66 30.63
N ILE A 4 47.65 38.04 30.50
CA ILE A 4 46.49 37.20 30.83
C ILE A 4 46.17 36.36 29.58
N HIS A 5 46.44 35.06 29.62
CA HIS A 5 45.94 34.13 28.60
C HIS A 5 44.51 33.72 28.94
N ILE A 6 43.55 34.34 28.25
CA ILE A 6 42.14 33.92 28.25
C ILE A 6 42.05 32.70 27.32
N TYR A 7 42.00 31.51 27.92
CA TYR A 7 41.62 30.30 27.19
C TYR A 7 40.11 30.34 26.93
N VAL A 8 39.75 30.51 25.66
CA VAL A 8 38.39 30.32 25.17
C VAL A 8 38.06 28.84 25.33
N ILE A 9 37.20 28.51 26.30
CA ILE A 9 36.58 27.19 26.39
C ILE A 9 35.64 27.06 25.19
N ILE A 10 36.14 26.38 24.16
CA ILE A 10 35.37 25.97 23.00
C ILE A 10 34.39 24.89 23.45
N SER A 11 33.11 25.25 23.41
CA SER A 11 31.97 24.43 22.99
C SER A 11 32.06 22.93 23.29
N PHE A 12 31.47 22.54 24.41
CA PHE A 12 30.86 21.21 24.57
C PHE A 12 29.42 21.40 25.06
N ILE A 13 28.64 22.17 24.30
CA ILE A 13 27.19 21.93 24.29
C ILE A 13 27.01 20.75 23.34
N ILE A 14 27.12 19.53 23.87
CA ILE A 14 26.47 18.37 23.25
C ILE A 14 24.99 18.66 23.40
N LEU A 15 24.43 19.36 22.41
CA LEU A 15 23.00 19.32 22.14
C LEU A 15 22.69 17.84 21.98
N SER A 16 22.02 17.28 22.99
CA SER A 16 21.24 16.07 22.85
C SER A 16 20.16 16.38 21.83
N LEU A 17 20.53 16.26 20.55
CA LEU A 17 19.58 16.16 19.47
C LEU A 17 18.90 14.82 19.70
N CYS A 18 17.69 14.89 20.26
CA CYS A 18 16.67 13.88 20.09
C CYS A 18 16.84 13.28 18.69
N ASP A 19 17.03 11.96 18.61
CA ASP A 19 17.36 11.27 17.37
C ASP A 19 16.33 11.65 16.28
N PRO A 20 16.67 12.49 15.28
CA PRO A 20 15.68 12.99 14.33
C PRO A 20 15.35 11.94 13.24
N LEU A 21 15.79 10.69 13.42
CA LEU A 21 15.76 9.65 12.39
C LEU A 21 14.36 9.10 12.07
N ILE A 22 13.32 9.45 12.84
CA ILE A 22 11.96 8.99 12.60
C ILE A 22 11.06 10.19 12.30
N ASN A 23 10.86 10.48 11.02
CA ASN A 23 9.82 11.38 10.56
C ASN A 23 8.60 10.55 10.11
N THR A 24 7.40 10.92 10.57
CA THR A 24 6.15 10.23 10.20
C THR A 24 5.35 11.13 9.27
N VAL A 25 5.03 10.61 8.08
CA VAL A 25 4.23 11.32 7.07
C VAL A 25 2.92 10.56 6.87
N PRO A 26 1.75 11.22 7.02
CA PRO A 26 0.48 10.58 6.72
C PRO A 26 0.36 10.35 5.20
N VAL A 27 0.33 9.08 4.78
CA VAL A 27 0.16 8.70 3.36
C VAL A 27 -1.32 8.72 2.98
N PHE A 28 -2.14 7.98 3.72
CA PHE A 28 -3.59 7.93 3.56
C PHE A 28 -4.26 8.54 4.78
N ILE A 29 -5.19 9.47 4.56
CA ILE A 29 -5.88 10.17 5.63
C ILE A 29 -7.35 9.74 5.62
N HIS A 30 -7.90 9.46 6.81
CA HIS A 30 -9.33 9.21 6.99
C HIS A 30 -10.19 10.28 6.28
N GLY A 31 -11.20 9.84 5.52
CA GLY A 31 -12.14 10.72 4.83
C GLY A 31 -11.62 11.32 3.52
N GLU A 32 -10.34 11.12 3.19
CA GLU A 32 -9.75 11.59 1.94
C GLU A 32 -10.53 11.04 0.73
N GLY A 33 -10.83 11.89 -0.26
CA GLY A 33 -11.60 11.50 -1.45
C GLY A 33 -13.05 11.04 -1.16
N GLY A 34 -13.56 11.29 0.05
CA GLY A 34 -14.86 10.80 0.52
C GLY A 34 -14.86 9.32 0.89
N TYR A 35 -13.69 8.75 1.22
CA TYR A 35 -13.54 7.38 1.71
C TYR A 35 -13.42 7.38 3.24
N PRO A 36 -14.50 7.05 3.99
CA PRO A 36 -14.45 6.97 5.45
C PRO A 36 -13.38 6.01 5.96
N CYS A 37 -13.08 4.97 5.18
CA CYS A 37 -12.18 3.91 5.56
C CYS A 37 -11.12 3.72 4.47
N ILE A 38 -9.88 4.09 4.78
CA ILE A 38 -8.71 3.76 3.95
C ILE A 38 -7.81 2.83 4.75
N ARG A 39 -7.72 1.56 4.35
CA ARG A 39 -7.10 0.50 5.15
C ARG A 39 -6.34 -0.51 4.29
N ILE A 40 -5.76 -1.50 4.97
CA ILE A 40 -5.02 -2.61 4.36
C ILE A 40 -3.89 -2.09 3.45
N PRO A 41 -2.92 -1.36 4.04
CA PRO A 41 -1.89 -0.70 3.25
C PRO A 41 -0.85 -1.70 2.72
N ALA A 42 -0.39 -1.43 1.51
CA ALA A 42 0.78 -2.06 0.91
C ALA A 42 1.69 -1.00 0.30
N ILE A 43 3.00 -1.21 0.33
CA ILE A 43 3.95 -0.26 -0.26
C ILE A 43 5.12 -1.00 -0.89
N ILE A 44 5.53 -0.56 -2.08
CA ILE A 44 6.73 -1.03 -2.76
C ILE A 44 7.57 0.15 -3.23
N ARG A 45 8.84 -0.12 -3.50
CA ARG A 45 9.79 0.80 -4.13
C ARG A 45 10.25 0.21 -5.46
N THR A 46 10.28 1.02 -6.51
CA THR A 46 10.84 0.62 -7.82
C THR A 46 12.35 0.87 -7.89
N ASP A 47 12.99 0.47 -8.99
CA ASP A 47 14.43 0.68 -9.18
C ASP A 47 14.83 2.16 -9.38
N THR A 48 13.90 3.04 -9.75
CA THR A 48 14.12 4.49 -9.82
C THR A 48 14.05 5.16 -8.45
N GLY A 49 13.63 4.41 -7.42
CA GLY A 49 13.41 4.93 -6.06
C GLY A 49 11.98 5.42 -5.82
N LYS A 50 11.11 5.46 -6.84
CA LYS A 50 9.70 5.83 -6.68
C LYS A 50 8.99 4.87 -5.72
N LEU A 51 8.22 5.42 -4.79
CA LEU A 51 7.35 4.67 -3.88
C LEU A 51 5.94 4.61 -4.45
N LEU A 52 5.33 3.43 -4.40
CA LEU A 52 3.92 3.23 -4.71
C LEU A 52 3.24 2.64 -3.48
N ALA A 53 2.36 3.40 -2.86
CA ALA A 53 1.55 2.99 -1.72
C ALA A 53 0.13 2.70 -2.18
N PHE A 54 -0.39 1.52 -1.84
CA PHE A 54 -1.73 1.05 -2.14
C PHE A 54 -2.52 0.89 -0.85
N ALA A 55 -3.84 1.05 -0.95
CA ALA A 55 -4.77 0.75 0.13
C ALA A 55 -6.14 0.42 -0.44
N GLU A 56 -7.01 -0.14 0.39
CA GLU A 56 -8.42 -0.20 0.12
C GLU A 56 -9.08 1.12 0.53
N CYS A 57 -9.59 1.84 -0.45
CA CYS A 57 -10.44 3.01 -0.27
C CYS A 57 -11.91 2.56 -0.27
N ARG A 58 -12.50 2.39 0.92
CA ARG A 58 -13.87 1.89 1.15
C ARG A 58 -14.84 3.07 1.37
N ARG A 59 -15.92 3.15 0.58
CA ARG A 59 -17.03 4.12 0.77
C ARG A 59 -18.02 3.71 1.85
N PHE A 60 -17.64 2.75 2.68
CA PHE A 60 -18.46 2.17 3.73
C PHE A 60 -17.62 1.95 4.99
N THR A 61 -18.30 1.73 6.10
CA THR A 61 -17.74 1.45 7.43
C THR A 61 -17.98 -0.01 7.81
N GLY A 62 -17.23 -0.52 8.78
CA GLY A 62 -17.24 -1.94 9.18
C GLY A 62 -15.83 -2.50 9.35
N ASP A 63 -15.74 -3.77 9.73
CA ASP A 63 -14.46 -4.48 9.87
C ASP A 63 -13.43 -3.71 10.74
N GLY A 64 -13.92 -3.18 11.87
CA GLY A 64 -13.12 -2.36 12.80
C GLY A 64 -12.84 -0.92 12.35
N CYS A 65 -13.32 -0.50 11.19
CA CYS A 65 -13.27 0.90 10.75
C CYS A 65 -14.61 1.61 11.01
N ASN A 66 -14.63 2.45 12.03
CA ASN A 66 -15.81 3.23 12.43
C ASN A 66 -15.40 4.68 12.73
N PRO A 67 -15.41 5.56 11.73
CA PRO A 67 -15.23 7.01 11.91
C PRO A 67 -16.13 7.60 12.99
N THR A 68 -15.61 8.56 13.73
CA THR A 68 -16.34 9.30 14.78
C THR A 68 -16.55 10.77 14.43
N ASN A 69 -16.48 11.13 13.15
CA ASN A 69 -16.64 12.51 12.66
C ASN A 69 -18.10 13.00 12.62
N GLY A 70 -19.07 12.13 12.97
CA GLY A 70 -20.49 12.47 13.01
C GLY A 70 -21.23 12.30 11.68
N ASP A 71 -20.52 11.95 10.61
CA ASP A 71 -21.12 11.63 9.32
C ASP A 71 -21.71 10.21 9.33
N GLU A 72 -22.83 10.02 8.63
CA GLU A 72 -23.43 8.71 8.42
C GLU A 72 -22.90 8.09 7.13
N TYR A 73 -22.33 6.89 7.23
CA TYR A 73 -21.80 6.13 6.11
C TYR A 73 -22.50 4.77 5.99
N PRO A 74 -22.61 4.21 4.77
CA PRO A 74 -23.08 2.85 4.59
C PRO A 74 -22.27 1.87 5.46
N LYS A 75 -22.94 0.89 6.07
CA LYS A 75 -22.28 -0.17 6.84
C LYS A 75 -22.13 -1.42 6.00
N GLN A 76 -20.99 -2.11 6.10
CA GLN A 76 -20.71 -3.33 5.35
C GLN A 76 -21.77 -4.43 5.57
N GLU A 77 -22.37 -4.49 6.76
CA GLU A 77 -23.37 -5.50 7.12
C GLU A 77 -24.80 -5.11 6.75
N GLN A 78 -25.00 -3.96 6.12
CA GLN A 78 -26.34 -3.47 5.77
C GLN A 78 -26.91 -4.25 4.57
N GLU A 79 -28.16 -4.70 4.69
CA GLU A 79 -28.89 -5.37 3.61
C GLU A 79 -29.00 -4.45 2.38
N GLY A 80 -28.65 -4.97 1.20
CA GLY A 80 -28.64 -4.20 -0.05
C GLY A 80 -27.47 -3.21 -0.20
N ALA A 81 -26.45 -3.26 0.66
CA ALA A 81 -25.28 -2.40 0.56
C ALA A 81 -24.53 -2.58 -0.77
N THR A 82 -24.30 -1.47 -1.48
CA THR A 82 -23.34 -1.41 -2.59
C THR A 82 -21.93 -1.30 -2.02
N TYR A 83 -21.08 -2.29 -2.25
CA TYR A 83 -19.70 -2.31 -1.75
C TYR A 83 -18.73 -1.56 -2.68
N ASP A 84 -18.80 -0.23 -2.74
CA ASP A 84 -17.77 0.56 -3.43
C ASP A 84 -16.50 0.63 -2.56
N GLY A 85 -15.68 -0.41 -2.66
CA GLY A 85 -14.32 -0.45 -2.12
C GLY A 85 -13.35 -0.62 -3.28
N ARG A 86 -12.40 0.30 -3.45
CA ARG A 86 -11.46 0.28 -4.58
C ARG A 86 -10.04 0.19 -4.06
N ILE A 87 -9.14 -0.41 -4.84
CA ILE A 87 -7.71 -0.18 -4.59
C ILE A 87 -7.37 1.24 -5.03
N CYS A 88 -6.86 2.03 -4.09
CA CYS A 88 -6.33 3.36 -4.34
C CYS A 88 -4.81 3.35 -4.25
N LEU A 89 -4.18 4.26 -4.98
CA LEU A 89 -2.73 4.42 -5.10
C LEU A 89 -2.35 5.87 -4.78
N LYS A 90 -1.23 6.01 -4.06
CA LYS A 90 -0.45 7.25 -3.97
C LYS A 90 1.00 6.96 -4.28
N THR A 91 1.67 7.91 -4.90
CA THR A 91 3.09 7.78 -5.25
C THR A 91 3.91 8.87 -4.62
N SER A 92 5.18 8.56 -4.35
CA SER A 92 6.18 9.51 -3.87
C SER A 92 7.46 9.40 -4.71
N VAL A 93 8.06 10.54 -5.02
CA VAL A 93 9.35 10.66 -5.73
C VAL A 93 10.45 11.26 -4.88
N ASP A 94 10.18 11.53 -3.61
CA ASP A 94 11.07 12.15 -2.63
C ASP A 94 11.17 11.31 -1.35
N ASP A 95 11.36 10.00 -1.49
CA ASP A 95 11.55 9.08 -0.36
C ASP A 95 10.42 9.06 0.70
N GLY A 96 9.23 9.53 0.34
CA GLY A 96 8.03 9.50 1.17
C GLY A 96 7.78 10.80 1.93
N TYR A 97 8.53 11.88 1.64
CA TYR A 97 8.30 13.19 2.23
C TYR A 97 6.98 13.81 1.72
N THR A 98 6.65 13.64 0.44
CA THR A 98 5.40 14.10 -0.15
C THR A 98 4.74 13.01 -0.99
N TRP A 99 3.41 13.09 -1.11
CA TRP A 99 2.60 12.07 -1.78
C TRP A 99 1.64 12.70 -2.77
N SER A 100 1.42 12.02 -3.89
CA SER A 100 0.42 12.41 -4.89
C SER A 100 -1.00 12.39 -4.33
N ASN A 101 -1.94 12.96 -5.08
CA ASN A 101 -3.37 12.71 -4.87
C ASN A 101 -3.71 11.23 -5.10
N LEU A 102 -4.85 10.79 -4.57
CA LEU A 102 -5.39 9.45 -4.82
C LEU A 102 -5.59 9.20 -6.33
N SER A 103 -5.15 8.04 -6.80
CA SER A 103 -5.52 7.45 -8.08
C SER A 103 -6.10 6.04 -7.89
N PHE A 104 -6.71 5.46 -8.94
CA PHE A 104 -7.41 4.18 -8.87
C PHE A 104 -6.94 3.23 -9.98
N PRO A 105 -5.88 2.43 -9.73
CA PRO A 105 -5.21 1.60 -10.73
C PRO A 105 -6.13 0.71 -11.58
N ALA A 106 -7.13 0.09 -10.95
CA ALA A 106 -8.01 -0.85 -11.64
C ALA A 106 -9.11 -0.17 -12.47
N GLY A 107 -9.34 1.14 -12.32
CA GLY A 107 -10.28 1.90 -13.14
C GLY A 107 -11.76 1.51 -13.05
N THR A 108 -12.17 0.69 -12.08
CA THR A 108 -13.57 0.27 -11.90
C THR A 108 -14.12 0.65 -10.53
N THR A 109 -15.43 0.50 -10.34
CA THR A 109 -16.13 0.72 -9.06
C THR A 109 -16.50 -0.57 -8.35
N LYS A 110 -16.02 -1.72 -8.85
CA LYS A 110 -16.25 -3.02 -8.22
C LYS A 110 -15.54 -3.08 -6.87
N LYS A 111 -16.09 -3.87 -5.95
CA LYS A 111 -15.45 -4.12 -4.66
C LYS A 111 -14.09 -4.79 -4.87
N MET A 112 -13.06 -4.23 -4.27
CA MET A 112 -11.71 -4.74 -4.28
C MET A 112 -11.15 -4.74 -2.88
N ASP A 113 -10.43 -5.81 -2.56
CA ASP A 113 -9.83 -6.05 -1.24
C ASP A 113 -8.38 -6.55 -1.41
N ASP A 114 -7.59 -6.37 -0.35
CA ASP A 114 -6.25 -6.92 -0.15
C ASP A 114 -5.25 -6.66 -1.31
N PRO A 115 -4.77 -5.41 -1.48
CA PRO A 115 -3.72 -5.13 -2.46
C PRO A 115 -2.39 -5.78 -2.07
N GLU A 116 -1.81 -6.55 -2.99
CA GLU A 116 -0.50 -7.20 -2.86
C GLU A 116 0.39 -6.90 -4.09
N PRO A 117 1.05 -5.73 -4.13
CA PRO A 117 2.00 -5.35 -5.17
C PRO A 117 3.34 -6.09 -5.07
N VAL A 118 4.00 -6.27 -6.20
CA VAL A 118 5.42 -6.61 -6.31
C VAL A 118 6.04 -5.83 -7.48
N PHE A 119 7.30 -5.42 -7.32
CA PHE A 119 8.09 -4.89 -8.43
C PHE A 119 8.97 -6.01 -8.99
N ASP A 120 8.71 -6.42 -10.23
CA ASP A 120 9.59 -7.34 -10.95
C ASP A 120 10.78 -6.57 -11.52
N THR A 121 11.95 -6.74 -10.90
CA THR A 121 13.20 -6.07 -11.29
C THR A 121 13.75 -6.54 -12.64
N ILE A 122 13.29 -7.69 -13.16
CA ILE A 122 13.75 -8.22 -14.46
C ILE A 122 12.98 -7.56 -15.59
N SER A 123 11.64 -7.54 -15.49
CA SER A 123 10.78 -6.92 -16.52
C SER A 123 10.50 -5.44 -16.27
N ARG A 124 10.99 -4.88 -15.14
CA ARG A 124 10.72 -3.51 -14.67
C ARG A 124 9.23 -3.19 -14.63
N THR A 125 8.43 -4.15 -14.17
CA THR A 125 6.98 -4.09 -14.15
C THR A 125 6.47 -4.13 -12.72
N VAL A 126 5.57 -3.22 -12.38
CA VAL A 126 4.76 -3.33 -11.16
C VAL A 126 3.62 -4.30 -11.44
N ILE A 127 3.48 -5.32 -10.62
CA ILE A 127 2.40 -6.30 -10.71
C ILE A 127 1.59 -6.19 -9.43
N LEU A 128 0.31 -5.89 -9.55
CA LEU A 128 -0.61 -5.78 -8.43
C LEU A 128 -1.60 -6.93 -8.48
N MET A 129 -1.59 -7.75 -7.43
CA MET A 129 -2.59 -8.78 -7.17
C MET A 129 -3.57 -8.28 -6.12
N PHE A 130 -4.85 -8.57 -6.28
CA PHE A 130 -5.90 -8.15 -5.34
C PHE A 130 -7.15 -9.01 -5.56
N LYS A 131 -8.08 -8.99 -4.61
CA LYS A 131 -9.42 -9.56 -4.80
C LYS A 131 -10.28 -8.53 -5.51
N CYS A 132 -10.99 -8.91 -6.57
CA CYS A 132 -12.02 -8.08 -7.20
C CYS A 132 -13.30 -8.91 -7.25
N GLU A 133 -14.32 -8.50 -6.49
CA GLU A 133 -15.49 -9.33 -6.19
C GLU A 133 -15.06 -10.72 -5.68
N ASP A 134 -15.37 -11.79 -6.41
CA ASP A 134 -15.02 -13.16 -6.08
C ASP A 134 -13.74 -13.66 -6.79
N LYS A 135 -13.02 -12.81 -7.53
CA LYS A 135 -11.90 -13.21 -8.39
C LYS A 135 -10.55 -12.76 -7.87
N LEU A 136 -9.57 -13.67 -7.90
CA LEU A 136 -8.18 -13.29 -7.78
C LEU A 136 -7.78 -12.54 -9.05
N THR A 137 -7.49 -11.26 -8.93
CA THR A 137 -7.31 -10.36 -10.07
C THR A 137 -5.89 -9.82 -10.08
N MET A 138 -5.32 -9.65 -11.28
CA MET A 138 -4.02 -9.05 -11.48
C MET A 138 -4.09 -7.92 -12.51
N ILE A 139 -3.39 -6.82 -12.22
CA ILE A 139 -3.08 -5.76 -13.18
C ILE A 139 -1.57 -5.49 -13.18
N ARG A 140 -1.06 -4.88 -14.26
CA ARG A 140 0.36 -4.60 -14.43
C ARG A 140 0.58 -3.17 -14.89
N SER A 141 1.68 -2.57 -14.47
CA SER A 141 2.15 -1.27 -14.95
C SER A 141 3.61 -1.39 -15.37
N SER A 142 3.90 -1.00 -16.61
CA SER A 142 5.26 -0.92 -17.16
C SER A 142 5.85 0.50 -17.10
N ASP A 143 5.16 1.42 -16.44
CA ASP A 143 5.50 2.84 -16.32
C ASP A 143 5.39 3.33 -14.87
N GLU A 144 5.72 2.44 -13.92
CA GLU A 144 5.82 2.76 -12.50
C GLU A 144 4.53 3.33 -11.87
N GLY A 145 3.39 2.78 -12.27
CA GLY A 145 2.08 3.05 -11.72
C GLY A 145 1.30 4.19 -12.39
N GLU A 146 1.82 4.77 -13.48
CA GLU A 146 1.13 5.83 -14.24
C GLU A 146 -0.05 5.28 -15.04
N THR A 147 0.14 4.16 -15.75
CA THR A 147 -0.91 3.44 -16.45
C THR A 147 -0.92 1.96 -16.08
N TRP A 148 -2.09 1.34 -16.25
CA TRP A 148 -2.34 -0.03 -15.81
C TRP A 148 -3.02 -0.83 -16.91
N SER A 149 -2.64 -2.11 -17.03
CA SER A 149 -3.30 -3.05 -17.92
C SER A 149 -4.75 -3.31 -17.50
N ASP A 150 -5.53 -3.86 -18.42
CA ASP A 150 -6.84 -4.41 -18.07
C ASP A 150 -6.73 -5.50 -16.97
N PRO A 151 -7.73 -5.61 -16.08
CA PRO A 151 -7.77 -6.65 -15.05
C PRO A 151 -7.85 -8.06 -15.63
N VAL A 152 -7.01 -8.97 -15.13
CA VAL A 152 -6.98 -10.38 -15.52
C VAL A 152 -7.37 -11.29 -14.35
N ASP A 153 -8.32 -12.19 -14.59
CA ASP A 153 -8.76 -13.21 -13.62
C ASP A 153 -7.76 -14.38 -13.58
N HIS A 154 -7.16 -14.59 -12.41
CA HIS A 154 -6.19 -15.65 -12.13
C HIS A 154 -6.77 -16.78 -11.26
N SER A 155 -8.07 -16.79 -10.98
CA SER A 155 -8.70 -17.76 -10.08
C SER A 155 -8.55 -19.22 -10.56
N ALA A 156 -8.47 -19.44 -11.88
CA ALA A 156 -8.24 -20.76 -12.45
C ALA A 156 -6.84 -21.33 -12.14
N ALA A 157 -5.83 -20.46 -11.99
CA ALA A 157 -4.44 -20.87 -11.75
C ALA A 157 -4.21 -21.42 -10.34
N ILE A 158 -5.11 -21.12 -9.41
CA ILE A 158 -5.00 -21.48 -8.00
C ILE A 158 -5.97 -22.58 -7.56
N LYS A 159 -6.69 -23.22 -8.49
CA LYS A 159 -7.61 -24.31 -8.13
C LYS A 159 -6.88 -25.43 -7.37
N PRO A 160 -7.49 -26.01 -6.32
CA PRO A 160 -8.88 -25.82 -5.88
C PRO A 160 -9.14 -24.58 -4.97
N TYR A 161 -8.13 -23.75 -4.71
CA TYR A 161 -8.16 -22.66 -3.72
C TYR A 161 -8.80 -21.35 -4.24
N ALA A 162 -9.88 -21.41 -5.01
CA ALA A 162 -10.46 -20.23 -5.66
C ALA A 162 -10.95 -19.13 -4.69
N THR A 163 -11.19 -19.47 -3.42
CA THR A 163 -11.57 -18.53 -2.35
C THR A 163 -10.37 -17.90 -1.62
N LEU A 164 -9.14 -18.18 -2.05
CA LEU A 164 -7.94 -17.54 -1.51
C LEU A 164 -8.03 -16.02 -1.62
N LEU A 165 -7.53 -15.36 -0.58
CA LEU A 165 -7.32 -13.92 -0.53
C LEU A 165 -5.80 -13.65 -0.57
N PRO A 166 -5.33 -12.71 -1.41
CA PRO A 166 -3.91 -12.33 -1.47
C PRO A 166 -3.52 -11.48 -0.27
N GLY A 167 -2.22 -11.43 0.05
CA GLY A 167 -1.62 -10.54 1.04
C GLY A 167 -2.30 -10.55 2.43
N PRO A 168 -2.48 -9.37 3.06
CA PRO A 168 -2.02 -8.05 2.59
C PRO A 168 -0.53 -7.84 2.85
N SER A 169 0.11 -7.00 2.02
CA SER A 169 1.48 -6.45 2.10
C SER A 169 2.08 -6.44 0.69
N SER A 170 3.24 -7.04 0.45
CA SER A 170 3.90 -7.07 -0.85
C SER A 170 4.35 -8.48 -1.19
N GLY A 171 4.28 -8.82 -2.47
CA GLY A 171 4.93 -10.01 -3.00
C GLY A 171 6.46 -9.89 -2.96
N LEU A 172 7.14 -11.00 -3.23
CA LEU A 172 8.60 -11.13 -3.17
C LEU A 172 9.16 -11.59 -4.51
N GLN A 173 10.35 -11.12 -4.87
CA GLN A 173 11.13 -11.66 -5.98
C GLN A 173 12.37 -12.38 -5.47
N LYS A 174 12.57 -13.62 -5.92
CA LYS A 174 13.73 -14.42 -5.54
C LYS A 174 15.01 -13.87 -6.15
N THR A 175 16.04 -13.73 -5.34
CA THR A 175 17.38 -13.25 -5.75
C THR A 175 18.42 -14.36 -5.91
N LEU A 176 18.12 -15.57 -5.41
CA LEU A 176 19.03 -16.71 -5.36
C LEU A 176 18.51 -17.92 -6.17
N GLU A 177 19.46 -18.76 -6.62
CA GLU A 177 19.17 -20.04 -7.27
C GLU A 177 18.72 -21.12 -6.26
N PRO A 178 18.01 -22.18 -6.72
CA PRO A 178 17.45 -22.34 -8.07
C PRO A 178 16.23 -21.45 -8.30
N ASN A 179 15.93 -21.02 -9.53
CA ASN A 179 14.79 -20.15 -9.89
C ASN A 179 14.94 -18.70 -9.40
N LYS A 180 16.11 -18.11 -9.62
CA LYS A 180 16.28 -16.65 -9.49
C LYS A 180 15.28 -15.92 -10.38
N GLY A 181 14.72 -14.81 -9.91
CA GLY A 181 13.73 -14.01 -10.62
C GLY A 181 12.28 -14.44 -10.43
N ARG A 182 12.01 -15.62 -9.86
CA ARG A 182 10.64 -16.08 -9.57
C ARG A 182 9.95 -15.12 -8.59
N LEU A 183 8.73 -14.72 -8.95
CA LEU A 183 7.84 -13.94 -8.11
C LEU A 183 7.00 -14.85 -7.21
N LEU A 184 6.77 -14.42 -5.98
CA LEU A 184 6.01 -15.12 -4.95
C LEU A 184 4.98 -14.15 -4.37
N TRP A 185 3.75 -14.63 -4.23
CA TRP A 185 2.68 -13.96 -3.49
C TRP A 185 2.29 -14.86 -2.33
N ILE A 186 1.92 -14.23 -1.21
CA ILE A 186 1.43 -14.92 -0.02
C ILE A 186 -0.07 -14.78 -0.04
N GLY A 187 -0.79 -15.89 0.12
CA GLY A 187 -2.24 -15.88 0.25
C GLY A 187 -2.69 -16.74 1.40
N HIS A 188 -3.86 -16.44 1.93
CA HIS A 188 -4.50 -17.25 2.95
C HIS A 188 -5.78 -17.89 2.41
N TYR A 189 -5.95 -19.17 2.73
CA TYR A 189 -7.08 -19.99 2.32
C TYR A 189 -7.74 -20.58 3.57
N GLY A 190 -9.05 -20.43 3.70
CA GLY A 190 -9.83 -20.94 4.82
C GLY A 190 -9.64 -20.20 6.16
N ALA A 191 -8.95 -19.05 6.16
CA ALA A 191 -8.68 -18.29 7.39
C ALA A 191 -9.95 -17.72 8.06
N TYR A 192 -11.03 -17.56 7.30
CA TYR A 192 -12.30 -16.99 7.74
C TYR A 192 -13.49 -17.91 7.53
N ASP A 193 -13.23 -19.17 7.17
CA ASP A 193 -14.27 -20.18 7.08
C ASP A 193 -14.77 -20.47 8.51
N LYS A 194 -16.07 -20.29 8.74
CA LYS A 194 -16.73 -20.58 10.02
C LYS A 194 -17.15 -22.04 10.10
#